data_AF-A0A7V9J4H6-F1
#
_entry.id   AF-A0A7V9J4H6-F1
#
_cell.length_a   1.000
_cell.length_b   1.000
_cell.length_c   1.000
_cell.angle_alpha   90.00
_cell.angle_beta   90.00
_cell.angle_gamma   90.00
#
_symmetry.space_group_name_H-M   'P 1'
#
loop_
_entity.id
_entity.type
_entity.pdbx_description
1 polymer ?
#
loop_
_entity_poly.entity_id
_entity_poly.type
_entity_poly.pdbx_seq_one_letter_code
_entity_poly.pdbx_strand_id
1 'polypeptide(L)' 'MTFEVNKDDRTVASFTTDEQGHFRVLLPPGHYRISRKDWKSRVGFYGPFEVDIVAGEMKKVEWKCDTGMQ' A
#
# COMPACT_ATOMS: atom_id res chain seq x y z
N MET A 1 -8.82 2.46 -6.83
CA MET A 1 -7.99 1.22 -6.81
C MET A 1 -7.92 0.73 -5.38
N THR A 2 -8.09 -0.58 -5.12
CA THR A 2 -8.19 -1.11 -3.74
C THR A 2 -6.88 -1.71 -3.27
N PHE A 3 -6.45 -1.33 -2.08
CA PHE A 3 -5.25 -1.79 -1.40
C PHE A 3 -5.60 -2.40 -0.05
N GLU A 4 -4.75 -3.31 0.38
CA GLU A 4 -4.80 -4.01 1.66
C GLU A 4 -3.52 -3.70 2.43
N VAL A 5 -3.69 -3.38 3.70
CA VAL A 5 -2.62 -3.22 4.66
C VAL A 5 -2.56 -4.49 5.48
N ASN A 6 -1.42 -5.16 5.43
CA ASN A 6 -1.16 -6.35 6.20
C ASN A 6 -0.17 -6.03 7.32
N LYS A 7 -0.41 -6.61 8.49
CA LYS A 7 0.56 -6.69 9.57
C LYS A 7 0.82 -8.17 9.79
N ASP A 8 2.07 -8.58 9.65
CA ASP A 8 2.43 -9.99 9.58
C ASP A 8 1.60 -10.68 8.46
N ASP A 9 0.97 -11.82 8.75
CA ASP A 9 0.12 -12.57 7.80
C ASP A 9 -1.37 -12.17 7.84
N ARG A 10 -1.72 -11.04 8.46
CA ARG A 10 -3.12 -10.61 8.63
C ARG A 10 -3.40 -9.26 7.99
N THR A 11 -4.47 -9.19 7.22
CA THR A 11 -5.01 -7.91 6.75
C THR A 11 -5.65 -7.16 7.90
N VAL A 12 -5.11 -5.97 8.20
CA VAL A 12 -5.59 -5.10 9.30
C VAL A 12 -6.43 -3.93 8.81
N ALA A 13 -6.29 -3.57 7.53
CA ALA A 13 -7.09 -2.54 6.90
C ALA A 13 -7.15 -2.74 5.39
N SER A 14 -8.17 -2.18 4.75
CA SER A 14 -8.24 -2.02 3.30
C SER A 14 -8.73 -0.63 2.96
N PHE A 15 -8.17 -0.01 1.91
CA PHE A 15 -8.58 1.31 1.47
C PHE A 15 -8.69 1.35 -0.06
N THR A 16 -9.58 2.22 -0.53
CA THR A 16 -9.71 2.54 -1.95
C THR A 16 -9.17 3.94 -2.17
N THR A 17 -8.29 4.10 -3.16
CA THR A 17 -7.85 5.43 -3.59
C THR A 17 -9.00 6.23 -4.17
N ASP A 18 -8.94 7.55 -4.02
CA ASP A 18 -9.83 8.49 -4.70
C ASP A 18 -9.56 8.58 -6.21
N GLU A 19 -10.28 9.46 -6.89
CA GLU A 19 -10.17 9.71 -8.34
C GLU A 19 -8.78 10.25 -8.76
N GLN A 20 -8.03 10.83 -7.83
CA GLN A 20 -6.67 11.34 -8.04
C GLN A 20 -5.60 10.32 -7.64
N GLY A 21 -5.99 9.16 -7.11
CA GLY A 21 -5.07 8.13 -6.64
C GLY A 21 -4.58 8.31 -5.20
N HIS A 22 -5.12 9.26 -4.45
CA HIS A 22 -4.73 9.50 -3.05
C HIS A 22 -5.49 8.62 -2.07
N PHE A 23 -4.88 8.38 -0.92
CA PHE A 23 -5.51 7.72 0.21
C PHE A 23 -4.91 8.22 1.53
N ARG A 24 -5.66 8.07 2.61
CA ARG A 24 -5.17 8.29 3.98
C ARG A 24 -5.73 7.20 4.88
N VAL A 25 -4.84 6.52 5.60
CA VAL A 25 -5.19 5.48 6.57
C VAL A 25 -4.51 5.80 7.91
N LEU A 26 -5.25 5.63 9.00
CA LEU A 26 -4.70 5.70 10.36
C LEU A 26 -4.32 4.29 10.79
N LEU A 27 -3.05 4.11 11.15
CA LEU A 27 -2.53 2.83 11.64
C LEU A 27 -1.83 3.06 12.98
N PRO A 28 -1.96 2.12 13.93
CA PRO A 28 -1.08 2.09 15.09
C PRO A 28 0.40 2.02 14.67
N PRO A 29 1.34 2.33 15.57
CA PRO A 29 2.75 2.12 15.30
C PRO A 29 3.06 0.65 15.02
N GLY A 30 3.92 0.41 14.03
CA GLY A 30 4.31 -0.94 13.64
C GLY A 30 4.78 -1.03 12.20
N HIS A 31 5.20 -2.25 11.83
CA HIS A 31 5.60 -2.61 10.49
C HIS A 31 4.40 -3.12 9.70
N TYR A 32 4.20 -2.61 8.49
CA TYR A 32 3.08 -2.96 7.65
C TYR A 32 3.50 -3.22 6.21
N ARG A 33 2.75 -4.10 5.57
CA ARG A 33 2.91 -4.46 4.16
C ARG A 33 1.66 -4.08 3.38
N ILE A 34 1.79 -3.12 2.47
CA ILE A 34 0.68 -2.62 1.65
C ILE A 34 0.72 -3.28 0.28
N SER A 35 -0.37 -3.95 -0.13
CA SER A 35 -0.50 -4.65 -1.41
C SER A 35 -1.83 -4.35 -2.08
N ARG A 36 -1.89 -4.40 -3.42
CA ARG A 36 -3.17 -4.21 -4.13
C ARG A 36 -4.02 -5.50 -4.05
N LYS A 37 -5.27 -5.37 -3.62
CA LYS A 37 -6.20 -6.48 -3.32
C LYS A 37 -6.39 -7.46 -4.49
N ASP A 38 -6.54 -6.93 -5.70
CA ASP A 38 -6.87 -7.71 -6.90
C ASP A 38 -5.69 -7.81 -7.89
N TRP A 39 -4.44 -7.76 -7.41
CA TRP A 39 -3.27 -7.88 -8.28
C TRP A 39 -3.06 -9.32 -8.76
N LYS A 40 -3.42 -9.61 -10.02
CA LYS A 40 -3.25 -10.93 -10.67
C LYS A 40 -2.08 -11.02 -11.66
N SER A 41 -1.34 -9.93 -11.89
CA SER A 41 -0.44 -9.81 -13.06
C SER A 41 1.04 -10.12 -12.75
N ARG A 42 1.69 -10.90 -13.64
CA ARG A 42 3.12 -11.27 -13.63
C ARG A 42 4.07 -10.16 -14.15
N VAL A 43 3.56 -8.96 -14.44
CA VAL A 43 4.31 -7.85 -15.06
C VAL A 43 3.89 -6.53 -14.41
N GLY A 44 4.86 -5.78 -13.89
CA GLY A 44 4.69 -4.56 -13.10
C GLY A 44 4.80 -4.85 -11.59
N PHE A 45 5.84 -4.33 -10.94
CA PHE A 45 6.04 -4.47 -9.50
C PHE A 45 5.12 -3.49 -8.75
N TYR A 46 3.82 -3.78 -8.73
CA TYR A 46 2.92 -3.23 -7.70
C TYR A 46 3.04 -4.06 -6.41
N GLY A 47 4.28 -4.49 -6.15
CA GLY A 47 4.65 -5.43 -5.11
C GLY A 47 4.38 -4.86 -3.73
N PRO A 48 4.38 -5.70 -2.69
CA PRO A 48 4.14 -5.23 -1.34
C PRO A 48 5.15 -4.14 -0.95
N PHE A 49 4.65 -2.97 -0.56
CA PHE A 49 5.48 -1.92 0.04
C PHE A 49 5.48 -2.09 1.54
N GLU A 50 6.67 -2.23 2.09
CA GLU A 50 6.90 -2.26 3.52
C GLU A 50 7.03 -0.84 4.05
N VAL A 51 6.32 -0.52 5.13
CA VAL A 51 6.35 0.78 5.78
C VAL A 51 6.31 0.62 7.29
N ASP A 52 7.20 1.34 7.96
CA ASP A 52 7.19 1.50 9.41
C ASP A 52 6.44 2.78 9.80
N ILE A 53 5.39 2.62 10.60
CA ILE A 53 4.60 3.71 11.15
C ILE A 53 5.05 3.97 12.58
N VAL A 54 5.34 5.23 12.90
CA VAL A 54 5.67 5.70 14.25
C VAL A 54 4.52 6.56 14.78
N ALA A 55 4.30 6.56 16.09
CA ALA A 55 3.22 7.32 16.71
C ALA A 55 3.35 8.82 16.40
N GLY A 56 2.25 9.42 15.92
CA GLY A 56 2.19 10.85 15.60
C GLY A 56 2.84 11.25 14.28
N GLU A 57 3.40 10.30 13.51
CA GLU A 57 4.00 10.58 12.21
C GLU A 57 3.06 10.24 11.05
N MET A 58 3.04 11.09 10.02
CA MET A 58 2.43 10.78 8.74
C MET A 58 3.52 10.35 7.75
N LYS A 59 3.52 9.08 7.35
CA LYS A 59 4.39 8.59 6.28
C LYS A 59 3.72 8.83 4.92
N LYS A 60 4.40 9.58 4.05
CA LYS A 60 4.03 9.63 2.64
C LYS A 60 4.58 8.39 1.94
N VAL A 61 3.70 7.61 1.34
CA VAL A 61 4.07 6.47 0.47
C VAL A 61 3.64 6.84 -0.94
N GLU A 62 4.59 6.90 -1.87
CA GLU A 62 4.35 7.22 -3.27
C GLU A 62 4.64 5.98 -4.14
N TRP A 63 3.69 5.61 -4.99
CA TRP A 63 3.80 4.45 -5.86
C TRP A 63 4.03 4.94 -7.28
N LYS A 64 5.17 4.57 -7.86
CA LYS A 64 5.39 4.71 -9.29
C LYS A 64 5.01 3.42 -9.97
N CYS A 65 3.96 3.49 -10.77
CA CYS A 65 3.57 2.46 -11.71
C CYS A 65 4.63 2.40 -12.81
N ASP A 66 5.79 1.77 -12.55
CA ASP A 66 6.74 1.50 -13.61
C ASP A 66 6.13 0.38 -14.47
N THR A 67 5.32 0.79 -15.45
CA THR A 67 5.01 -0.02 -16.62
C THR A 67 6.33 -0.16 -17.35
N GLY A 68 7.12 -1.20 -17.04
CA GLY A 68 8.39 -1.52 -17.69
C GLY A 68 8.24 -1.85 -19.18
N MET A 69 7.75 -0.89 -19.97
CA MET A 69 7.93 -0.83 -21.40
C MET A 69 9.22 -0.06 -21.63
N GLN A 70 10.32 -0.80 -21.70
CA GLN A 70 11.52 -0.37 -22.42
C GLN A 70 11.59 -1.17 -23.72
#